data_AF-A0A3D3VYS6-F1
#
_entry.id   AF-A0A3D3VYS6-F1
#
_cell.length_a   1.000
_cell.length_b   1.000
_cell.length_c   1.000
_cell.angle_alpha   90.00
_cell.angle_beta   90.00
_cell.angle_gamma   90.00
#
_symmetry.space_group_name_H-M   'P 1'
#
loop_
_entity.id
_entity.type
_entity.pdbx_description
1 polymer ?
#
loop_
_entity_poly.entity_id
_entity_poly.type
_entity_poly.pdbx_seq_one_letter_code
_entity_poly.pdbx_strand_id
1 'polypeptide(L)'
;MTVVISQAQGRNPTKRRLEEEIAQALLAEPGISVTLVPHLYDMPQNHSGLQFLREVRGDLVVLGWLYERAIRWTLDRAGIRGRLAETLLQAADEADQSDDDDDESESGSDSQQAAGIGSVDIPDRDLWCIDFRASEKCQDFLSEIRRLRDSVQSASAAGFDLLSWIGGNPSAEQLQRYLQPARQLEARRNFDGGAATLDDKAVLPEDTGRRWYPVIDYSRCTNCMECID
;
A
#
# COMPACT_ATOMS: atom_id res chain seq x y z
N MET A 1 -12.78 -6.46 -1.49
CA MET A 1 -11.80 -5.43 -1.11
C MET A 1 -10.40 -6.03 -1.23
N THR A 2 -9.44 -5.28 -1.77
CA THR A 2 -8.05 -5.69 -1.91
C THR A 2 -7.18 -4.91 -0.93
N VAL A 3 -6.37 -5.61 -0.15
CA VAL A 3 -5.43 -5.07 0.83
C VAL A 3 -4.02 -5.27 0.31
N VAL A 4 -3.28 -4.19 0.18
CA VAL A 4 -1.90 -4.19 -0.32
C VAL A 4 -0.96 -3.73 0.77
N ILE A 5 0.03 -4.57 1.06
CA ILE A 5 1.09 -4.29 2.02
C ILE A 5 2.34 -3.85 1.26
N SER A 6 2.65 -2.55 1.34
CA SER A 6 3.91 -1.97 0.89
C SER A 6 4.99 -2.25 1.93
N GLN A 7 5.89 -3.17 1.58
CA GLN A 7 6.96 -3.64 2.44
C GLN A 7 7.92 -2.52 2.86
N ALA A 8 8.46 -2.60 4.07
CA ALA A 8 9.53 -1.72 4.54
C ALA A 8 10.78 -1.82 3.67
N GLN A 9 11.50 -0.70 3.57
CA GLN A 9 12.87 -0.69 3.06
C GLN A 9 13.78 -1.54 3.96
N GLY A 10 14.62 -2.37 3.34
CA GLY A 10 15.59 -3.21 4.03
C GLY A 10 15.01 -4.44 4.74
N ARG A 11 15.71 -4.90 5.79
CA ARG A 11 15.46 -6.19 6.47
C ARG A 11 15.20 -6.03 7.97
N ASN A 12 14.55 -4.94 8.38
CA ASN A 12 14.23 -4.72 9.79
C ASN A 12 13.27 -5.82 10.30
N PRO A 13 13.67 -6.64 11.29
CA PRO A 13 12.90 -7.82 11.70
C PRO A 13 11.59 -7.47 12.40
N THR A 14 11.51 -6.33 13.08
CA THR A 14 10.28 -5.89 13.76
C THR A 14 9.23 -5.48 12.73
N LYS A 15 9.63 -4.67 11.73
CA LYS A 15 8.75 -4.24 10.65
C LYS A 15 8.26 -5.42 9.82
N ARG A 16 9.18 -6.33 9.47
CA ARG A 16 8.87 -7.54 8.70
C ARG A 16 7.88 -8.44 9.44
N ARG A 17 8.06 -8.63 10.74
CA ARG A 17 7.15 -9.43 11.56
C ARG A 17 5.73 -8.89 11.54
N LEU A 18 5.56 -7.57 11.69
CA LEU A 18 4.24 -6.93 11.66
C LEU A 18 3.56 -7.13 10.29
N GLU A 19 4.31 -6.92 9.19
CA GLU A 19 3.82 -7.16 7.83
C GLU A 19 3.39 -8.62 7.62
N GLU A 20 4.21 -9.58 8.06
CA GLU A 20 3.95 -11.01 7.94
C GLU A 20 2.73 -11.44 8.77
N GLU A 21 2.63 -11.00 10.02
CA GLU A 21 1.50 -11.32 10.90
C GLU A 21 0.17 -10.80 10.32
N ILE A 22 0.16 -9.56 9.82
CA ILE A 22 -1.03 -8.96 9.20
C ILE A 22 -1.37 -9.70 7.91
N ALA A 23 -0.39 -9.93 7.03
CA ALA A 23 -0.62 -10.63 5.78
C ALA A 23 -1.16 -12.05 6.02
N GLN A 24 -0.55 -12.80 6.93
CA GLN A 24 -0.96 -14.16 7.25
C GLN A 24 -2.36 -14.24 7.86
N ALA A 25 -2.71 -13.31 8.75
CA ALA A 25 -4.05 -13.25 9.34
C ALA A 25 -5.11 -12.94 8.28
N LEU A 26 -4.84 -11.99 7.38
CA LEU A 26 -5.79 -11.58 6.34
C LEU A 26 -5.94 -12.62 5.21
N LEU A 27 -4.97 -13.50 4.98
CA LEU A 27 -5.09 -14.59 3.99
C LEU A 27 -6.23 -15.56 4.30
N ALA A 28 -6.58 -15.72 5.57
CA ALA A 28 -7.66 -16.59 6.01
C ALA A 28 -9.03 -15.89 6.02
N GLU A 29 -9.08 -14.58 5.78
CA GLU A 29 -10.29 -13.77 5.91
C GLU A 29 -11.13 -13.76 4.62
N PRO A 30 -12.42 -14.15 4.67
CA PRO A 30 -13.28 -14.13 3.50
C PRO A 30 -13.57 -12.68 3.06
N GLY A 31 -13.66 -12.46 1.75
CA GLY A 31 -13.98 -11.14 1.16
C GLY A 31 -12.81 -10.15 1.12
N ILE A 32 -11.63 -10.55 1.60
CA ILE A 32 -10.39 -9.78 1.56
C ILE A 32 -9.39 -10.51 0.65
N SER A 33 -8.85 -9.79 -0.33
CA SER A 33 -7.70 -10.27 -1.12
C SER A 33 -6.46 -9.53 -0.63
N VAL A 34 -5.39 -10.25 -0.29
CA VAL A 34 -4.15 -9.66 0.23
C VAL A 34 -3.05 -9.79 -0.79
N THR A 35 -2.23 -8.76 -0.96
CA THR A 35 -1.04 -8.81 -1.81
C THR A 35 0.12 -8.03 -1.18
N LEU A 36 1.35 -8.48 -1.40
CA LEU A 36 2.54 -7.73 -1.02
C LEU A 36 3.19 -7.10 -2.24
N VAL A 37 3.59 -5.83 -2.10
CA VAL A 37 4.38 -5.11 -3.10
C VAL A 37 5.67 -4.61 -2.46
N PRO A 38 6.74 -4.37 -3.25
CA PRO A 38 7.90 -3.66 -2.77
C PRO A 38 7.53 -2.30 -2.21
N HIS A 39 8.48 -1.65 -1.54
CA HIS A 39 8.25 -0.33 -0.96
C HIS A 39 7.71 0.64 -2.01
N LEU A 40 6.53 1.22 -1.73
CA LEU A 40 5.72 1.96 -2.69
C LEU A 40 6.49 3.10 -3.35
N TYR A 41 7.34 3.78 -2.58
CA TYR A 41 8.13 4.91 -3.05
C TYR A 41 9.26 4.50 -3.99
N ASP A 42 9.79 3.27 -3.87
CA ASP A 42 10.97 2.81 -4.62
C ASP A 42 10.60 2.18 -5.96
N MET A 43 9.36 1.71 -6.11
CA MET A 43 8.89 1.12 -7.37
C MET A 43 8.97 2.11 -8.54
N PRO A 44 9.70 1.78 -9.63
CA PRO A 44 9.65 2.58 -10.87
C PRO A 44 8.25 2.59 -11.49
N GLN A 45 7.96 3.60 -12.32
CA GLN A 45 6.65 3.73 -12.99
C GLN A 45 6.24 2.53 -13.86
N ASN A 46 7.21 1.75 -14.35
CA ASN A 46 7.00 0.53 -15.13
C ASN A 46 7.07 -0.75 -14.28
N HIS A 47 7.19 -0.66 -12.96
CA HIS A 47 7.25 -1.82 -12.06
C HIS A 47 5.95 -2.63 -12.11
N SER A 48 6.05 -3.96 -12.10
CA SER A 48 4.89 -4.86 -12.16
C SER A 48 3.91 -4.63 -11.01
N GLY A 49 4.40 -4.26 -9.82
CA GLY A 49 3.57 -3.98 -8.64
C GLY A 49 2.70 -2.73 -8.81
N LEU A 50 3.20 -1.66 -9.44
CA LEU A 50 2.37 -0.49 -9.76
C LEU A 50 1.38 -0.79 -10.87
N GLN A 51 1.75 -1.65 -11.83
CA GLN A 51 0.82 -2.10 -12.87
C GLN A 51 -0.32 -2.91 -12.25
N PHE A 52 -0.02 -3.86 -11.37
CA PHE A 52 -1.02 -4.62 -10.60
C PHE A 52 -1.99 -3.69 -9.88
N LEU A 53 -1.49 -2.68 -9.15
CA LEU A 53 -2.33 -1.72 -8.44
C LEU A 53 -3.27 -0.91 -9.34
N ARG A 54 -2.82 -0.54 -10.55
CA ARG A 54 -3.68 0.13 -11.54
C ARG A 54 -4.82 -0.77 -12.00
N GLU A 55 -4.50 -2.06 -12.18
CA GLU A 55 -5.43 -3.13 -12.53
C GLU A 55 -6.21 -3.67 -11.30
N VAL A 56 -6.39 -2.92 -10.21
CA VAL A 56 -7.36 -3.30 -9.17
C VAL A 56 -8.61 -2.44 -9.31
N ARG A 57 -9.75 -2.99 -9.78
CA ARG A 57 -11.01 -2.21 -9.93
C ARG A 57 -11.77 -2.04 -8.63
N GLY A 58 -11.71 -2.99 -7.71
CA GLY A 58 -12.43 -2.94 -6.44
C GLY A 58 -11.77 -2.02 -5.41
N ASP A 59 -12.39 -1.88 -4.25
CA ASP A 59 -11.87 -1.01 -3.19
C ASP A 59 -10.51 -1.47 -2.69
N LEU A 60 -9.64 -0.50 -2.42
CA LEU A 60 -8.22 -0.70 -2.24
C LEU A 60 -7.77 -0.09 -0.91
N VAL A 61 -7.19 -0.94 -0.06
CA VAL A 61 -6.52 -0.53 1.18
C VAL A 61 -5.02 -0.69 0.97
N VAL A 62 -4.25 0.37 1.18
CA VAL A 62 -2.78 0.35 1.06
C VAL A 62 -2.17 0.64 2.42
N LEU A 63 -1.46 -0.34 2.97
CA LEU A 63 -0.66 -0.20 4.18
C LEU A 63 0.81 0.01 3.81
N GLY A 64 1.49 0.94 4.46
CA GLY A 64 2.90 1.19 4.20
C GLY A 64 3.63 1.90 5.32
N TRP A 65 4.97 1.84 5.30
CA TRP A 65 5.84 2.57 6.22
C TRP A 65 6.08 4.01 5.76
N LEU A 66 5.00 4.68 5.38
CA LEU A 66 4.94 6.04 4.86
C LEU A 66 3.74 6.74 5.49
N TYR A 67 3.82 8.06 5.64
CA TYR A 67 2.69 8.86 6.15
C TYR A 67 1.50 8.68 5.22
N GLU A 68 0.27 8.77 5.73
CA GLU A 68 -0.94 8.57 4.94
C GLU A 68 -0.91 9.45 3.68
N ARG A 69 -0.55 10.72 3.87
CA ARG A 69 -0.41 11.69 2.77
C ARG A 69 0.63 11.25 1.73
N ALA A 70 1.75 10.68 2.16
CA ALA A 70 2.82 10.23 1.27
C ALA A 70 2.39 9.00 0.45
N ILE A 71 1.67 8.05 1.07
CA ILE A 71 1.06 6.91 0.36
C ILE A 71 0.12 7.44 -0.73
N ARG A 72 -0.84 8.29 -0.34
CA ARG A 72 -1.82 8.91 -1.25
C ARG A 72 -1.19 9.58 -2.45
N TRP A 73 -0.22 10.47 -2.24
CA TRP A 73 0.41 11.21 -3.35
C TRP A 73 1.29 10.32 -4.23
N THR A 74 1.89 9.28 -3.66
CA THR A 74 2.67 8.31 -4.45
C THR A 74 1.74 7.51 -5.37
N LEU A 75 0.56 7.09 -4.89
CA LEU A 75 -0.46 6.41 -5.68
C LEU A 75 -1.04 7.31 -6.77
N ASP A 76 -1.41 8.55 -6.45
CA ASP A 76 -1.96 9.49 -7.44
C ASP A 76 -0.96 9.76 -8.58
N ARG A 77 0.32 9.99 -8.23
CA ARG A 77 1.39 10.17 -9.23
C ARG A 77 1.60 8.91 -10.09
N ALA A 78 1.36 7.74 -9.51
CA ALA A 78 1.39 6.48 -10.25
C ALA A 78 0.10 6.23 -11.05
N GLY A 79 -0.89 7.13 -11.04
CA GLY A 79 -2.15 6.97 -11.75
C GLY A 79 -3.13 6.00 -11.08
N ILE A 80 -2.92 5.66 -9.81
CA ILE A 80 -3.79 4.81 -9.02
C ILE A 80 -4.73 5.74 -8.24
N ARG A 81 -5.96 5.88 -8.73
CA ARG A 81 -6.96 6.84 -8.23
C ARG A 81 -8.17 6.16 -7.61
N GLY A 82 -8.94 6.87 -6.81
CA GLY A 82 -10.17 6.38 -6.16
C GLY A 82 -10.73 7.47 -5.26
N ARG A 83 -11.90 7.25 -4.66
CA ARG A 83 -12.45 8.15 -3.65
C ARG A 83 -11.67 7.94 -2.36
N LEU A 84 -10.93 8.94 -1.91
CA LEU A 84 -10.23 8.84 -0.64
C LEU A 84 -11.26 8.67 0.48
N ALA A 85 -11.07 7.66 1.31
CA ALA A 85 -11.93 7.37 2.45
C ALA A 85 -11.11 7.33 3.74
N GLU A 86 -11.75 7.70 4.84
CA GLU A 86 -11.08 7.88 6.13
C GLU A 86 -10.85 6.55 6.85
N THR A 87 -9.72 6.49 7.55
CA THR A 87 -9.30 5.42 8.46
C THR A 87 -9.40 5.90 9.91
N LEU A 88 -9.80 5.02 10.83
CA LEU A 88 -9.77 5.31 12.27
C LEU A 88 -8.38 5.09 12.89
N LEU A 89 -7.48 4.42 12.16
CA LEU A 89 -6.08 4.29 12.56
C LEU A 89 -5.29 5.46 12.01
N GLN A 90 -5.04 6.45 12.88
CA GLN A 90 -4.19 7.60 12.60
C GLN A 90 -2.93 7.52 13.46
N ALA A 91 -1.80 7.94 12.90
CA ALA A 91 -0.56 8.04 13.67
C ALA A 91 -0.66 9.17 14.70
N ALA A 92 0.00 9.00 15.85
CA ALA A 92 -0.03 10.01 16.93
C ALA A 92 0.38 11.41 16.42
N ASP A 93 1.36 11.49 15.52
CA ASP A 93 1.83 12.74 14.92
C ASP A 93 0.81 13.39 13.95
N GLU A 94 -0.20 12.66 13.48
CA GLU A 94 -1.29 13.16 12.64
C GLU A 94 -2.53 13.53 13.46
N ALA A 95 -2.72 12.93 14.65
CA ALA A 95 -3.84 13.25 15.55
C ALA A 95 -3.73 14.65 16.19
N ASP A 96 -2.51 15.18 16.37
CA ASP A 96 -2.27 16.53 16.91
C ASP A 96 -2.49 17.65 15.87
N GLN A 97 -2.75 17.32 14.60
CA GLN A 97 -3.00 18.29 13.52
C GLN A 97 -4.49 18.55 13.26
N SER A 98 -5.41 17.83 13.93
CA SER A 98 -6.86 18.01 13.72
C SER A 98 -7.49 19.12 14.57
N ASP A 99 -6.74 19.79 15.44
CA ASP A 99 -7.26 20.76 16.41
C ASP A 99 -6.93 22.23 16.07
N ASP A 100 -6.44 22.54 14.86
CA ASP A 100 -6.07 23.91 14.45
C ASP A 100 -6.64 24.35 13.08
N ASP A 101 -7.72 23.70 12.60
CA ASP A 101 -8.55 24.20 11.50
C ASP A 101 -9.93 24.64 12.04
N ASP A 102 -9.92 25.57 13.00
CA ASP A 102 -11.07 26.44 13.30
C ASP A 102 -11.15 27.51 12.18
N ASP A 103 -11.45 27.08 10.95
CA ASP A 103 -11.69 28.00 9.85
C ASP A 103 -13.15 28.46 9.91
N GLU A 104 -13.33 29.73 10.28
CA GLU A 104 -14.61 30.39 10.47
C GLU A 104 -15.56 30.15 9.29
N SER A 105 -16.79 29.74 9.60
CA SER A 105 -17.90 29.65 8.67
C SER A 105 -18.28 31.04 8.13
N GLU A 106 -17.72 31.46 6.99
CA GLU A 106 -18.24 32.57 6.20
C GLU A 106 -19.07 32.03 5.02
N SER A 107 -20.39 32.14 5.18
CA SER A 107 -21.37 31.92 4.14
C SER A 107 -21.25 33.01 3.07
N GLY A 108 -20.60 32.70 1.95
CA GLY A 108 -20.49 33.59 0.80
C GLY A 108 -20.60 32.83 -0.51
N SER A 109 -21.72 33.01 -1.21
CA SER A 109 -21.95 32.47 -2.55
C SER A 109 -20.97 33.08 -3.56
N ASP A 110 -19.95 32.33 -3.97
CA ASP A 110 -19.50 32.38 -5.36
C ASP A 110 -18.97 31.01 -5.80
N SER A 111 -19.51 30.55 -6.91
CA SER A 111 -19.22 29.26 -7.51
C SER A 111 -18.02 29.39 -8.43
N GLN A 112 -16.86 29.72 -7.87
CA GLN A 112 -15.60 29.51 -8.59
C GLN A 112 -15.29 28.01 -8.55
N GLN A 113 -15.67 27.33 -9.63
CA GLN A 113 -15.07 26.05 -10.01
C GLN A 113 -13.55 26.26 -10.05
N ALA A 114 -12.85 25.81 -9.00
CA ALA A 114 -11.43 25.58 -9.09
C ALA A 114 -11.24 24.61 -10.26
N ALA A 115 -10.70 25.11 -11.36
CA ALA A 115 -10.38 24.32 -12.54
C ALA A 115 -9.25 23.34 -12.14
N GLY A 116 -9.65 22.24 -11.52
CA GLY A 116 -8.76 21.17 -11.08
C GLY A 116 -8.00 20.64 -12.29
N ILE A 117 -6.68 20.62 -12.18
CA ILE A 117 -5.80 20.04 -13.19
C ILE A 117 -6.08 18.54 -13.22
N GLY A 118 -6.94 18.12 -14.15
CA GLY A 118 -7.18 16.73 -14.50
C GLY A 118 -8.45 16.14 -13.89
N SER A 119 -9.60 16.45 -14.48
CA SER A 119 -10.69 15.48 -14.58
C SER A 119 -10.19 14.32 -15.45
N VAL A 120 -9.51 13.36 -14.80
CA VAL A 120 -9.20 12.06 -15.40
C VAL A 120 -10.09 11.08 -14.67
N ASP A 121 -10.82 10.29 -15.45
CA ASP A 121 -11.63 9.13 -15.05
C ASP A 121 -11.22 8.55 -13.69
N ILE A 122 -11.92 8.98 -12.63
CA ILE A 122 -11.68 8.49 -11.26
C ILE A 122 -12.50 7.21 -11.14
N PRO A 123 -11.87 6.03 -10.95
CA PRO A 123 -12.61 4.79 -10.77
C PRO A 123 -13.55 4.90 -9.55
N ASP A 124 -14.76 4.38 -9.69
CA ASP A 124 -15.73 4.27 -8.58
C ASP A 124 -15.30 3.14 -7.63
N ARG A 125 -14.26 3.43 -6.83
CA ARG A 125 -13.70 2.56 -5.79
C ARG A 125 -13.19 3.40 -4.64
N ASP A 126 -13.26 2.87 -3.44
CA ASP A 126 -12.76 3.56 -2.25
C ASP A 126 -11.26 3.28 -2.02
N LEU A 127 -10.59 4.40 -1.74
CA LEU A 127 -9.18 4.69 -1.45
C LEU A 127 -8.80 4.73 0.04
N TRP A 128 -8.32 3.66 0.69
CA TRP A 128 -7.75 3.79 2.05
C TRP A 128 -6.22 3.72 2.05
N CYS A 129 -5.60 4.65 2.76
CA CYS A 129 -4.17 4.67 3.04
C CYS A 129 -3.98 4.51 4.55
N ILE A 130 -3.14 3.58 4.98
CA ILE A 130 -2.87 3.33 6.40
C ILE A 130 -1.37 3.34 6.64
N ASP A 131 -0.94 4.16 7.60
CA ASP A 131 0.45 4.20 8.05
C ASP A 131 0.72 3.08 9.07
N PHE A 132 1.73 2.25 8.82
CA PHE A 132 2.15 1.22 9.78
C PHE A 132 2.65 1.79 11.12
N ARG A 133 2.94 3.08 11.20
CA ARG A 133 3.33 3.76 12.45
C ARG A 133 2.15 4.11 13.34
N ALA A 134 0.91 3.91 12.88
CA ALA A 134 -0.28 4.19 13.68
C ALA A 134 -0.43 3.27 14.90
N SER A 135 0.08 2.03 14.83
CA SER A 135 0.11 1.11 15.97
C SER A 135 1.25 0.10 15.83
N GLU A 136 1.74 -0.41 16.95
CA GLU A 136 2.68 -1.54 16.98
C GLU A 136 1.95 -2.89 17.04
N LYS A 137 0.63 -2.89 17.27
CA LYS A 137 -0.16 -4.10 17.47
C LYS A 137 -0.85 -4.52 16.17
N CYS A 138 -0.56 -5.75 15.74
CA CYS A 138 -1.22 -6.38 14.59
C CYS A 138 -2.76 -6.35 14.67
N GLN A 139 -3.33 -6.55 15.87
CA GLN A 139 -4.78 -6.60 16.06
C GLN A 139 -5.50 -5.30 15.74
N ASP A 140 -4.84 -4.15 15.90
CA ASP A 140 -5.46 -2.86 15.63
C ASP A 140 -5.71 -2.71 14.12
N PHE A 141 -4.70 -3.05 13.29
CA PHE A 141 -4.83 -3.09 11.83
C PHE A 141 -5.89 -4.08 11.35
N LEU A 142 -5.91 -5.30 11.93
CA LEU A 142 -6.91 -6.30 11.55
C LEU A 142 -8.33 -5.85 11.88
N SER A 143 -8.53 -5.22 13.03
CA SER A 143 -9.84 -4.70 13.45
C SER A 143 -10.31 -3.61 12.50
N GLU A 144 -9.42 -2.70 12.11
CA GLU A 144 -9.75 -1.64 11.18
C GLU A 144 -10.07 -2.18 9.77
N ILE A 145 -9.26 -3.09 9.24
CA ILE A 145 -9.52 -3.68 7.91
C ILE A 145 -10.85 -4.45 7.89
N ARG A 146 -11.20 -5.15 8.98
CA ARG A 146 -12.51 -5.81 9.10
C ARG A 146 -13.65 -4.79 9.12
N ARG A 147 -13.51 -3.69 9.88
CA ARG A 147 -14.47 -2.58 9.89
C ARG A 147 -14.67 -1.99 8.49
N LEU A 148 -13.57 -1.74 7.77
CA LEU A 148 -13.60 -1.22 6.40
C LEU A 148 -14.34 -2.19 5.46
N ARG A 149 -14.00 -3.49 5.51
CA ARG A 149 -14.69 -4.52 4.73
C ARG A 149 -16.20 -4.53 4.99
N ASP A 150 -16.62 -4.48 6.24
CA ASP A 150 -18.04 -4.50 6.61
C ASP A 150 -18.77 -3.22 6.14
N SER A 151 -18.08 -2.08 6.16
CA SER A 151 -18.59 -0.82 5.63
C SER A 151 -18.82 -0.87 4.12
N VAL A 152 -17.90 -1.51 3.38
CA VAL A 152 -17.99 -1.76 1.94
C VAL A 152 -19.10 -2.75 1.62
N GLN A 153 -19.15 -3.90 2.32
CA GLN A 153 -20.17 -4.93 2.07
C GLN A 153 -21.59 -4.43 2.33
N SER A 154 -21.76 -3.52 3.28
CA SER A 154 -23.03 -2.84 3.53
C SER A 154 -23.43 -1.91 2.38
N ALA A 155 -22.46 -1.41 1.61
CA ALA A 155 -22.66 -0.60 0.41
C ALA A 155 -22.72 -1.42 -0.90
N SER A 156 -22.06 -2.58 -0.96
CA SER A 156 -21.85 -3.37 -2.18
C SER A 156 -22.53 -4.75 -2.14
N ALA A 157 -23.84 -4.79 -2.38
CA ALA A 157 -24.58 -6.03 -2.68
C ALA A 157 -24.43 -6.49 -4.16
N ALA A 158 -23.32 -6.16 -4.82
CA ALA A 158 -23.03 -6.56 -6.20
C ALA A 158 -21.68 -7.28 -6.24
N GLY A 159 -21.73 -8.63 -6.22
CA GLY A 159 -20.56 -9.48 -6.31
C GLY A 159 -19.87 -9.36 -7.67
N PHE A 160 -18.53 -9.36 -7.65
CA PHE A 160 -17.72 -9.52 -8.85
C PHE A 160 -16.60 -10.52 -8.63
N ASP A 161 -16.41 -11.37 -9.63
CA ASP A 161 -15.52 -12.52 -9.67
C ASP A 161 -14.09 -12.11 -10.04
N LEU A 162 -13.16 -12.46 -9.15
CA LEU A 162 -11.74 -12.12 -9.18
C LEU A 162 -10.96 -12.83 -10.33
N LEU A 163 -11.59 -13.76 -11.05
CA LEU A 163 -10.93 -14.64 -12.03
C LEU A 163 -11.08 -14.22 -13.51
N SER A 164 -11.73 -13.10 -13.82
CA SER A 164 -12.05 -12.73 -15.21
C SER A 164 -11.02 -11.79 -15.90
N TRP A 165 -9.89 -11.45 -15.28
CA TRP A 165 -9.18 -10.22 -15.64
C TRP A 165 -7.65 -10.33 -15.83
N ILE A 166 -7.22 -11.02 -16.89
CA ILE A 166 -5.86 -10.84 -17.42
C ILE A 166 -5.96 -10.44 -18.89
N GLY A 167 -5.92 -9.13 -19.15
CA GLY A 167 -5.97 -8.54 -20.48
C GLY A 167 -4.82 -7.56 -20.74
N GLY A 168 -3.59 -8.08 -20.93
CA GLY A 168 -2.40 -7.45 -21.55
C GLY A 168 -1.78 -6.21 -20.86
N ASN A 169 -0.46 -5.94 -20.88
CA ASN A 169 0.73 -6.74 -21.20
C ASN A 169 1.93 -6.24 -20.34
N PRO A 170 2.09 -6.78 -19.14
CA PRO A 170 3.28 -7.51 -18.67
C PRO A 170 3.08 -9.02 -18.92
N SER A 171 4.12 -9.85 -18.76
CA SER A 171 3.93 -11.30 -18.91
C SER A 171 2.90 -11.78 -17.87
N ALA A 172 1.97 -12.66 -18.27
CA ALA A 172 0.96 -13.20 -17.35
C ALA A 172 1.61 -13.74 -16.06
N GLU A 173 2.82 -14.26 -16.17
CA GLU A 173 3.67 -14.76 -15.09
C GLU A 173 4.06 -13.67 -14.06
N GLN A 174 4.36 -12.43 -14.50
CA GLN A 174 4.70 -11.31 -13.61
C GLN A 174 3.51 -10.79 -12.80
N LEU A 175 2.29 -10.92 -13.31
CA LEU A 175 1.08 -10.55 -12.56
C LEU A 175 0.61 -11.69 -11.67
N GLN A 176 0.77 -12.93 -12.12
CA GLN A 176 0.32 -14.12 -11.39
C GLN A 176 0.97 -14.26 -10.01
N ARG A 177 2.20 -13.75 -9.80
CA ARG A 177 2.83 -13.74 -8.47
C ARG A 177 2.02 -12.95 -7.43
N TYR A 178 1.41 -11.83 -7.81
CA TYR A 178 0.63 -10.98 -6.89
C TYR A 178 -0.71 -11.61 -6.50
N LEU A 179 -1.18 -12.59 -7.28
CA LEU A 179 -2.33 -13.43 -6.97
C LEU A 179 -1.98 -14.60 -6.04
N GLN A 180 -0.70 -14.82 -5.73
CA GLN A 180 -0.19 -15.88 -4.86
C GLN A 180 0.52 -15.33 -3.61
N PRO A 181 -0.16 -14.52 -2.79
CA PRO A 181 0.44 -13.87 -1.62
C PRO A 181 1.04 -14.85 -0.59
N ALA A 182 0.42 -16.02 -0.38
CA ALA A 182 0.97 -17.05 0.51
C ALA A 182 2.34 -17.55 0.05
N ARG A 183 2.50 -17.77 -1.26
CA ARG A 183 3.77 -18.18 -1.87
C ARG A 183 4.80 -17.05 -1.81
N GLN A 184 4.37 -15.80 -1.99
CA GLN A 184 5.25 -14.64 -1.82
C GLN A 184 5.77 -14.50 -0.39
N LEU A 185 4.92 -14.71 0.63
CA LEU A 185 5.33 -14.68 2.04
C LEU A 185 6.36 -15.77 2.35
N GLU A 186 6.13 -17.01 1.90
CA GLU A 186 7.07 -18.12 2.09
C GLU A 186 8.41 -17.86 1.41
N ALA A 187 8.38 -17.41 0.15
CA ALA A 187 9.58 -17.05 -0.61
C ALA A 187 10.35 -15.91 0.08
N ARG A 188 9.63 -14.92 0.63
CA ARG A 188 10.24 -13.81 1.36
C ARG A 188 10.89 -14.28 2.65
N ARG A 189 10.23 -15.14 3.42
CA ARG A 189 10.80 -15.74 4.64
C ARG A 189 12.08 -16.51 4.34
N ASN A 190 12.10 -17.29 3.26
CA ASN A 190 13.29 -18.03 2.83
C ASN A 190 14.42 -17.07 2.42
N PHE A 191 14.10 -15.99 1.71
CA PHE A 191 15.06 -14.96 1.30
C PHE A 191 15.66 -14.22 2.50
N ASP A 192 14.82 -13.75 3.41
CA ASP A 192 15.25 -13.06 4.63
C ASP A 192 15.94 -14.03 5.62
N GLY A 193 15.69 -15.34 5.53
CA GLY A 193 16.43 -16.38 6.26
C GLY A 193 17.74 -16.84 5.61
N GLY A 194 18.07 -16.37 4.40
CA GLY A 194 19.26 -16.81 3.66
C GLY A 194 19.16 -18.21 3.03
N ALA A 195 17.96 -18.79 2.99
CA ALA A 195 17.69 -20.13 2.47
C ALA A 195 16.92 -20.10 1.12
N ALA A 196 16.82 -18.95 0.46
CA ALA A 196 16.07 -18.81 -0.79
C ALA A 196 16.66 -19.60 -1.96
N THR A 197 15.80 -20.35 -2.62
CA THR A 197 16.05 -21.03 -3.89
C THR A 197 15.89 -20.09 -5.09
N LEU A 198 16.22 -20.58 -6.29
CA LEU A 198 15.94 -19.85 -7.54
C LEU A 198 14.44 -19.68 -7.77
N ASP A 199 13.64 -20.67 -7.38
CA ASP A 199 12.18 -20.61 -7.49
C ASP A 199 11.60 -19.56 -6.55
N ASP A 200 12.13 -19.44 -5.32
CA ASP A 200 11.74 -18.38 -4.39
C ASP A 200 12.00 -16.99 -4.98
N LYS A 201 13.17 -16.81 -5.62
CA LYS A 201 13.51 -15.55 -6.30
C LYS A 201 12.57 -15.23 -7.47
N ALA A 202 12.07 -16.23 -8.19
CA ALA A 202 11.14 -16.02 -9.29
C ALA A 202 9.73 -15.59 -8.81
N VAL A 203 9.35 -15.97 -7.59
CA VAL A 203 8.07 -15.58 -6.97
C VAL A 203 8.11 -14.14 -6.47
N LEU A 204 9.27 -13.68 -5.99
CA LEU A 204 9.44 -12.32 -5.49
C LEU A 204 9.27 -11.29 -6.62
N PRO A 205 8.71 -10.10 -6.31
CA PRO A 205 8.70 -8.96 -7.22
C PRO A 205 10.09 -8.60 -7.74
N GLU A 206 10.14 -7.87 -8.86
CA GLU A 206 11.40 -7.32 -9.35
C GLU A 206 12.08 -6.44 -8.29
N ASP A 207 13.41 -6.42 -8.31
CA ASP A 207 14.15 -5.62 -7.36
C ASP A 207 13.93 -4.13 -7.62
N THR A 208 13.68 -3.39 -6.54
CA THR A 208 13.50 -1.94 -6.58
C THR A 208 14.74 -1.30 -6.00
N GLY A 209 15.52 -0.59 -6.83
CA GLY A 209 16.60 0.24 -6.32
C GLY A 209 16.05 1.37 -5.45
N ARG A 210 16.65 1.59 -4.27
CA ARG A 210 16.24 2.68 -3.38
C ARG A 210 16.29 4.01 -4.10
N ARG A 211 15.19 4.76 -4.06
CA ARG A 211 15.10 6.09 -4.68
C ARG A 211 15.51 7.17 -3.67
N TRP A 212 16.77 7.17 -3.30
CA TRP A 212 17.36 8.25 -2.48
C TRP A 212 18.38 9.03 -3.30
N TYR A 213 18.39 10.36 -3.21
CA TYR A 213 19.52 11.22 -3.58
C TYR A 213 20.33 11.51 -2.32
N PRO A 214 21.29 10.66 -1.91
CA PRO A 214 21.85 10.78 -0.56
C PRO A 214 22.81 11.97 -0.49
N VAL A 215 22.48 12.95 0.33
CA VAL A 215 23.48 13.84 0.92
C VAL A 215 24.01 13.12 2.16
N ILE A 216 25.19 12.51 2.02
CA ILE A 216 25.84 11.78 3.13
C ILE A 216 26.48 12.81 4.08
N ASP A 217 26.00 12.86 5.32
CA ASP A 217 26.67 13.60 6.39
C ASP A 217 27.87 12.79 6.92
N TYR A 218 29.05 13.05 6.35
CA TYR A 218 30.30 12.40 6.73
C TYR A 218 30.71 12.64 8.20
N SER A 219 30.17 13.68 8.87
CA SER A 219 30.50 13.96 10.28
C SER A 219 29.75 13.05 11.26
N ARG A 220 28.65 12.45 10.82
CA ARG A 220 27.80 11.55 11.62
C ARG A 220 27.79 10.12 11.09
N CYS A 221 28.46 9.85 9.98
CA CYS A 221 28.51 8.54 9.37
C CYS A 221 29.13 7.51 10.34
N THR A 222 28.34 6.52 10.73
CA THR A 222 28.77 5.40 11.58
C THR A 222 29.22 4.18 10.78
N ASN A 223 29.37 4.31 9.46
CA ASN A 223 29.74 3.24 8.54
C ASN A 223 28.79 2.02 8.60
N CYS A 224 27.49 2.26 8.79
CA CYS A 224 26.46 1.21 8.83
C CYS A 224 26.06 0.66 7.45
N MET A 225 26.57 1.26 6.36
CA MET A 225 26.30 0.89 4.96
C MET A 225 24.84 0.96 4.50
N GLU A 226 23.90 1.48 5.31
CA GLU A 226 22.48 1.64 4.92
C GLU A 226 22.25 2.62 3.77
N CYS A 227 23.24 3.47 3.46
CA CYS A 227 23.19 4.45 2.37
C CYS A 227 23.69 3.90 1.02
N ILE A 228 24.25 2.69 0.99
CA ILE A 228 24.79 2.03 -0.21
C ILE A 228 23.90 0.84 -0.63
N ASP A 229 23.02 0.39 0.27
CA ASP A 229 21.98 -0.63 0.08
C ASP A 229 20.63 0.01 -0.24
#